data_AF-A0AAW2QK03-F1
#
_entry.id   AF-A0AAW2QK03-F1
#
_cell.length_a   1.000
_cell.length_b   1.000
_cell.length_c   1.000
_cell.angle_alpha   90.00
_cell.angle_beta   90.00
_cell.angle_gamma   90.00
#
_symmetry.space_group_name_H-M   'P 1'
#
loop_
_entity.id
_entity.type
_entity.pdbx_description
1 polymer ?
#
loop_
_entity_poly.entity_id
_entity_poly.type
_entity_poly.pdbx_seq_one_letter_code
_entity_poly.pdbx_strand_id
1 'polypeptide(L)'
;MLDREFDPLLGISQKCGSIEVISTINGDLRAHIPSLCQAEEASRKDDAITGLHLFKKKQSESSSRSCTLLTCTTKGHASMESIELGRSPTDVIHDRSPTKWNMCASSNILCSKVDENENYALYGGKSVEVNVWDLHECVKIWTAKSPPKNTLGIFTPTCFTSSTFFSKDDHCKLVAGTDSHQVRLYDISNKRKKSSKEHGSKKVKSKKSRKRLEGGDY
;
A
#
# COMPACT_ATOMS: atom_id res chain seq x y z
N MET A 1 23.82 22.30 8.78
CA MET A 1 23.67 21.30 7.70
C MET A 1 23.28 20.01 8.40
N LEU A 2 21.99 19.67 8.43
CA LEU A 2 21.52 18.44 9.08
C LEU A 2 21.48 17.37 8.01
N ASP A 3 22.56 16.64 7.93
CA ASP A 3 22.58 15.41 7.17
C ASP A 3 21.86 14.33 7.97
N ARG A 4 21.08 13.46 7.31
CA ARG A 4 20.24 12.44 7.98
C ARG A 4 21.07 11.41 8.74
N GLU A 5 22.35 11.33 8.44
CA GLU A 5 23.35 10.58 9.19
C GLU A 5 23.65 11.22 10.56
N PHE A 6 23.41 12.53 10.71
CA PHE A 6 23.67 13.32 11.92
C PHE A 6 22.38 13.89 12.57
N ASP A 7 21.20 13.62 12.02
CA ASP A 7 19.89 13.95 12.59
C ASP A 7 18.82 12.94 12.11
N PRO A 8 18.80 11.73 12.68
CA PRO A 8 17.81 10.73 12.34
C PRO A 8 16.42 11.21 12.78
N LEU A 9 15.44 11.02 11.90
CA LEU A 9 14.06 11.44 12.09
C LEU A 9 13.17 10.26 12.46
N LEU A 10 12.22 10.50 13.35
CA LEU A 10 11.17 9.56 13.72
C LEU A 10 9.81 10.14 13.33
N GLY A 11 9.05 9.40 12.51
CA GLY A 11 7.67 9.70 12.20
C GLY A 11 6.73 9.01 13.18
N ILE A 12 5.75 9.74 13.70
CA ILE A 12 4.73 9.26 14.64
C ILE A 12 3.36 9.58 14.04
N SER A 13 2.57 8.55 13.77
CA SER A 13 1.16 8.72 13.39
C SER A 13 0.24 8.52 14.59
N GLN A 14 -0.71 9.43 14.79
CA GLN A 14 -1.69 9.34 15.86
C GLN A 14 -3.02 8.78 15.33
N LYS A 15 -3.84 8.23 16.24
CA LYS A 15 -5.19 7.73 15.90
C LYS A 15 -6.12 8.81 15.34
N CYS A 16 -5.87 10.08 15.64
CA CYS A 16 -6.60 11.22 15.09
C CYS A 16 -6.19 11.57 13.65
N GLY A 17 -5.20 10.86 13.08
CA GLY A 17 -4.70 11.08 11.72
C GLY A 17 -3.65 12.18 11.60
N SER A 18 -3.22 12.81 12.71
CA SER A 18 -2.06 13.70 12.68
C SER A 18 -0.76 12.90 12.59
N ILE A 19 0.26 13.53 12.01
CA ILE A 19 1.60 12.98 11.92
C ILE A 19 2.59 14.00 12.48
N GLU A 20 3.48 13.53 13.34
CA GLU A 20 4.59 14.32 13.87
C GLU A 20 5.89 13.72 13.37
N VAL A 21 6.83 14.58 12.96
CA VAL A 21 8.20 14.19 12.63
C VAL A 21 9.10 14.83 13.67
N ILE A 22 9.84 14.01 14.42
CA ILE A 22 10.72 14.47 15.50
C ILE A 22 12.16 14.06 15.25
N SER A 23 13.12 14.85 15.75
CA SER A 23 14.52 14.42 15.82
C SER A 23 14.69 13.38 16.90
N THR A 24 15.38 12.30 16.59
CA THR A 24 15.71 11.24 17.56
C THR A 24 16.87 11.62 18.49
N ILE A 25 17.62 12.68 18.19
CA ILE A 25 18.80 13.08 18.99
C ILE A 25 18.37 13.92 20.18
N ASN A 26 17.51 14.91 19.94
CA ASN A 26 17.12 15.89 20.97
C ASN A 26 15.62 15.91 21.25
N GLY A 27 14.82 15.15 20.49
CA GLY A 27 13.36 15.12 20.64
C GLY A 27 12.65 16.34 20.04
N ASP A 28 13.36 17.21 19.32
CA ASP A 28 12.75 18.41 18.72
C ASP A 28 11.72 18.01 17.67
N LEU A 29 10.54 18.62 17.77
CA LEU A 29 9.54 18.56 16.72
C LEU A 29 10.07 19.27 15.46
N ARG A 30 10.14 18.55 14.35
CA ARG A 30 10.60 19.04 13.04
C ARG A 30 9.44 19.43 12.14
N ALA A 31 8.35 18.68 12.18
CA ALA A 31 7.13 18.97 11.45
C ALA A 31 5.91 18.41 12.18
N HIS A 32 4.80 19.13 12.09
CA HIS A 32 3.49 18.65 12.48
C HIS A 32 2.54 18.75 11.29
N ILE A 33 2.08 17.60 10.82
CA ILE A 33 1.11 17.47 9.74
C ILE A 33 -0.26 17.27 10.38
N PRO A 34 -1.14 18.28 10.36
CA PRO A 34 -2.48 18.14 10.88
C PRO A 34 -3.31 17.22 9.98
N SER A 35 -4.28 16.53 10.57
CA SER A 35 -5.29 15.81 9.79
C SER A 35 -6.11 16.82 8.97
N LEU A 36 -6.08 16.71 7.62
CA LEU A 36 -6.78 17.61 6.69
C LEU A 36 -8.32 17.44 6.69
N CYS A 37 -8.87 16.56 7.52
CA CYS A 37 -10.31 16.23 7.52
C CYS A 37 -11.09 17.10 8.51
N GLN A 38 -11.60 18.26 8.06
CA GLN A 38 -12.65 19.04 8.74
C GLN A 38 -14.06 18.42 8.59
N ALA A 39 -14.19 17.11 8.82
CA ALA A 39 -15.50 16.44 8.82
C ALA A 39 -15.75 15.73 10.16
N GLU A 40 -17.04 15.64 10.50
CA GLU A 40 -17.59 15.38 11.84
C GLU A 40 -16.97 14.19 12.60
N GLU A 41 -16.89 14.35 13.92
CA GLU A 41 -16.23 13.48 14.90
C GLU A 41 -16.62 11.99 14.83
N ALA A 42 -17.82 11.68 14.35
CA ALA A 42 -18.31 10.31 14.22
C ALA A 42 -17.62 9.50 13.11
N SER A 43 -17.11 10.15 12.06
CA SER A 43 -16.39 9.49 10.96
C SER A 43 -14.91 9.22 11.27
N ARG A 44 -14.36 9.88 12.31
CA ARG A 44 -12.92 9.96 12.62
C ARG A 44 -12.30 8.67 13.13
N LYS A 45 -13.06 7.82 13.83
CA LYS A 45 -12.50 6.66 14.53
C LYS A 45 -12.24 5.45 13.60
N ASP A 46 -12.84 5.48 12.41
CA ASP A 46 -12.93 4.31 11.55
C ASP A 46 -11.88 4.28 10.43
N ASP A 47 -11.18 5.40 10.18
CA ASP A 47 -10.14 5.52 9.14
C ASP A 47 -8.78 6.04 9.66
N ALA A 48 -8.32 5.47 10.78
CA ALA A 48 -7.04 5.86 11.38
C ALA A 48 -5.84 5.46 10.49
N ILE A 49 -4.72 6.18 10.63
CA ILE A 49 -3.46 5.77 10.02
C ILE A 49 -3.01 4.44 10.64
N THR A 50 -2.82 3.42 9.80
CA THR A 50 -2.41 2.07 10.19
C THR A 50 -0.98 1.76 9.75
N GLY A 51 -0.46 2.51 8.76
CA GLY A 51 0.92 2.42 8.33
C GLY A 51 1.51 3.79 8.02
N LEU A 52 2.77 3.95 8.42
CA LEU A 52 3.58 5.14 8.20
C LEU A 52 4.99 4.68 7.82
N HIS A 53 5.51 5.17 6.69
CA HIS A 53 6.88 4.95 6.27
C HIS A 53 7.53 6.29 5.96
N LEU A 54 8.67 6.55 6.59
CA LEU A 54 9.51 7.71 6.31
C LEU A 54 10.62 7.25 5.36
N PHE A 55 10.63 7.77 4.14
CA PHE A 55 11.61 7.34 3.13
C PHE A 55 13.02 7.73 3.55
N LYS A 56 13.99 6.85 3.37
CA LYS A 56 15.42 7.09 3.59
C LYS A 56 16.03 7.84 2.40
N LYS A 57 15.63 7.49 1.17
CA LYS A 57 16.14 8.12 -0.05
C LYS A 57 15.87 9.63 -0.03
N LYS A 58 16.90 10.43 -0.32
CA LYS A 58 16.73 11.85 -0.65
C LYS A 58 16.36 11.93 -2.13
N GLN A 59 15.30 12.66 -2.50
CA GLN A 59 15.20 13.12 -3.89
C GLN A 59 16.31 14.16 -4.11
N SER A 60 17.25 13.88 -5.02
CA SER A 60 18.19 14.88 -5.58
C SER A 60 17.34 15.98 -6.24
N GLU A 61 17.53 17.29 -6.08
CA GLU A 61 18.73 18.13 -5.97
C GLU A 61 18.53 19.36 -5.05
N SER A 62 17.63 19.30 -4.05
CA SER A 62 17.41 20.45 -3.18
C SER A 62 18.32 20.41 -1.94
N SER A 63 18.93 21.56 -1.64
CA SER A 63 19.64 21.81 -0.37
C SER A 63 18.70 21.90 0.85
N SER A 64 17.40 21.61 0.66
CA SER A 64 16.35 21.75 1.67
C SER A 64 16.22 20.49 2.54
N ARG A 65 15.85 20.70 3.80
CA ARG A 65 15.60 19.68 4.81
C ARG A 65 14.26 18.99 4.51
N SER A 66 14.11 18.34 3.37
CA SER A 66 12.85 17.69 3.01
C SER A 66 12.83 16.22 3.42
N CYS A 67 11.63 15.68 3.66
CA CYS A 67 11.43 14.25 3.76
C CYS A 67 10.14 13.81 3.09
N THR A 68 10.17 12.63 2.50
CA THR A 68 8.99 11.99 1.90
C THR A 68 8.39 11.00 2.88
N LEU A 69 7.07 10.99 2.95
CA LEU A 69 6.27 10.13 3.80
C LEU A 69 5.33 9.31 2.92
N LEU A 70 5.15 8.03 3.25
CA LEU A 70 4.06 7.19 2.76
C LEU A 70 3.17 6.84 3.94
N THR A 71 1.89 7.09 3.81
CA THR A 71 0.88 6.77 4.81
C THR A 71 -0.15 5.83 4.22
N CYS A 72 -0.72 4.97 5.05
CA CYS A 72 -1.93 4.25 4.72
C CYS A 72 -2.91 4.22 5.88
N THR A 73 -4.19 4.31 5.55
CA THR A 73 -5.29 4.29 6.51
C THR A 73 -5.93 2.92 6.62
N THR A 74 -6.73 2.69 7.66
CA THR A 74 -7.46 1.43 7.84
C THR A 74 -8.40 1.14 6.69
N LYS A 75 -9.03 2.13 6.03
CA LYS A 75 -9.91 1.91 4.86
C LYS A 75 -9.16 1.72 3.54
N GLY A 76 -7.83 1.72 3.58
CA GLY A 76 -6.99 1.43 2.41
C GLY A 76 -6.73 2.62 1.51
N HIS A 77 -6.88 3.85 2.02
CA HIS A 77 -6.37 5.03 1.34
C HIS A 77 -4.88 5.14 1.63
N ALA A 78 -4.06 5.22 0.58
CA ALA A 78 -2.63 5.49 0.68
C ALA A 78 -2.32 6.86 0.10
N SER A 79 -1.36 7.54 0.72
CA SER A 79 -0.83 8.80 0.21
C SER A 79 0.67 8.88 0.38
N MET A 80 1.33 9.43 -0.63
CA MET A 80 2.74 9.78 -0.60
C MET A 80 2.87 11.29 -0.76
N GLU A 81 3.59 11.93 0.17
CA GLU A 81 3.81 13.36 0.15
C GLU A 81 5.24 13.69 0.57
N SER A 82 5.83 14.69 -0.08
CA SER A 82 7.07 15.31 0.34
C SER A 82 6.76 16.55 1.17
N ILE A 83 7.47 16.70 2.27
CA ILE A 83 7.37 17.87 3.15
C ILE A 83 8.75 18.51 3.28
N GLU A 84 8.81 19.84 3.15
CA GLU A 84 9.99 20.61 3.50
C GLU A 84 9.92 21.02 4.98
N LEU A 85 10.95 20.66 5.74
CA LEU A 85 11.05 21.01 7.15
C LEU A 85 11.58 22.44 7.26
N GLY A 86 10.69 23.37 7.63
CA GLY A 86 11.04 24.76 7.89
C GLY A 86 11.87 24.94 9.17
N ARG A 87 12.01 26.20 9.59
CA ARG A 87 12.71 26.52 10.86
C ARG A 87 11.81 26.30 12.08
N SER A 88 10.49 26.21 11.88
CA SER A 88 9.51 25.95 12.94
C SER A 88 8.62 24.75 12.57
N PRO A 89 8.09 24.02 13.56
CA PRO A 89 7.23 22.84 13.34
C PRO A 89 5.95 23.07 12.53
N THR A 90 5.47 24.32 12.52
CA THR A 90 4.23 24.74 11.88
C THR A 90 4.48 25.31 10.48
N ASP A 91 5.74 25.59 10.16
CA ASP A 91 6.20 26.11 8.87
C ASP A 91 6.62 24.93 7.98
N VAL A 92 5.66 24.04 7.72
CA VAL A 92 5.85 22.87 6.86
C VAL A 92 5.30 23.21 5.48
N ILE A 93 6.17 23.18 4.49
CA ILE A 93 5.76 23.36 3.10
C ILE A 93 5.49 21.97 2.53
N HIS A 94 4.22 21.68 2.28
CA HIS A 94 3.79 20.45 1.62
C HIS A 94 4.04 20.57 0.11
N ASP A 95 4.36 19.44 -0.52
CA ASP A 95 4.22 19.33 -1.97
C ASP A 95 2.77 19.67 -2.38
N ARG A 96 2.63 20.41 -3.48
CA ARG A 96 1.33 20.96 -3.93
C ARG A 96 0.33 19.88 -4.31
N SER A 97 0.79 18.66 -4.58
CA SER A 97 -0.05 17.54 -5.01
C SER A 97 0.46 16.21 -4.43
N PRO A 98 0.03 15.82 -3.21
CA PRO A 98 0.33 14.49 -2.69
C PRO A 98 -0.23 13.43 -3.63
N THR A 99 0.55 12.38 -3.89
CA THR A 99 0.10 11.27 -4.72
C THR A 99 -0.77 10.35 -3.89
N LYS A 100 -2.00 10.09 -4.34
CA LYS A 100 -3.02 9.35 -3.59
C LYS A 100 -3.54 8.17 -4.40
N TRP A 101 -3.71 7.03 -3.76
CA TRP A 101 -4.32 5.86 -4.39
C TRP A 101 -5.12 5.03 -3.39
N ASN A 102 -6.10 4.28 -3.89
CA ASN A 102 -6.93 3.38 -3.10
C ASN A 102 -6.48 1.93 -3.29
N MET A 103 -6.12 1.27 -2.20
CA MET A 103 -5.55 -0.08 -2.22
C MET A 103 -6.62 -1.16 -2.18
N CYS A 104 -7.67 -0.89 -1.41
CA CYS A 104 -8.85 -1.71 -1.25
C CYS A 104 -10.10 -0.82 -1.22
N ALA A 105 -11.22 -1.30 -1.76
CA ALA A 105 -12.46 -0.52 -1.85
C ALA A 105 -13.42 -0.75 -0.68
N SER A 106 -13.18 -1.76 0.17
CA SER A 106 -14.22 -2.19 1.13
C SER A 106 -13.72 -2.88 2.40
N SER A 107 -12.40 -2.97 2.64
CA SER A 107 -11.89 -3.77 3.74
C SER A 107 -10.63 -3.21 4.39
N ASN A 108 -10.35 -3.71 5.61
CA ASN A 108 -9.44 -3.03 6.52
C ASN A 108 -7.99 -3.44 6.31
N ILE A 109 -7.10 -2.48 6.08
CA ILE A 109 -5.65 -2.68 6.11
C ILE A 109 -5.20 -2.86 7.55
N LEU A 110 -4.42 -3.91 7.80
CA LEU A 110 -3.86 -4.23 9.11
C LEU A 110 -2.33 -4.23 9.12
N CYS A 111 -1.70 -4.39 7.96
CA CYS A 111 -0.25 -4.35 7.85
C CYS A 111 0.17 -3.69 6.54
N SER A 112 1.27 -2.93 6.60
CA SER A 112 1.98 -2.42 5.44
C SER A 112 3.49 -2.54 5.64
N LYS A 113 4.21 -2.68 4.54
CA LYS A 113 5.68 -2.72 4.54
C LYS A 113 6.22 -2.18 3.23
N VAL A 114 7.26 -1.36 3.31
CA VAL A 114 8.03 -0.90 2.13
C VAL A 114 9.29 -1.77 2.00
N ASP A 115 9.70 -2.08 0.78
CA ASP A 115 10.94 -2.82 0.53
C ASP A 115 12.18 -1.98 0.86
N GLU A 116 13.36 -2.61 0.96
CA GLU A 116 14.59 -1.90 1.35
C GLU A 116 14.97 -0.80 0.35
N ASN A 117 14.67 -1.01 -0.93
CA ASN A 117 14.93 -0.04 -1.98
C ASN A 117 13.85 1.03 -2.08
N GLU A 118 12.78 0.97 -1.28
CA GLU A 118 11.70 1.95 -1.28
C GLU A 118 11.01 2.17 -2.64
N ASN A 119 10.97 1.11 -3.45
CA ASN A 119 10.34 1.11 -4.77
C ASN A 119 8.99 0.38 -4.74
N TYR A 120 8.77 -0.49 -3.76
CA TYR A 120 7.59 -1.33 -3.65
C TYR A 120 6.98 -1.27 -2.26
N ALA A 121 5.65 -1.30 -2.21
CA ALA A 121 4.91 -1.43 -0.96
C ALA A 121 3.99 -2.65 -0.97
N LEU A 122 4.01 -3.34 0.17
CA LEU A 122 3.22 -4.51 0.49
C LEU A 122 2.09 -4.10 1.43
N TYR A 123 0.88 -4.54 1.16
CA TYR A 123 -0.28 -4.28 2.01
C TYR A 123 -1.09 -5.55 2.25
N GLY A 124 -1.60 -5.72 3.46
CA GLY A 124 -2.44 -6.83 3.86
C GLY A 124 -3.45 -6.43 4.92
N GLY A 125 -4.49 -7.24 5.10
CA GLY A 125 -5.57 -6.90 6.02
C GLY A 125 -6.73 -7.87 6.03
N LYS A 126 -7.82 -7.47 6.68
CA LYS A 126 -9.04 -8.26 6.81
C LYS A 126 -9.78 -8.28 5.48
N SER A 127 -10.01 -9.46 4.90
CA SER A 127 -10.62 -9.56 3.56
C SER A 127 -9.86 -8.75 2.49
N VAL A 128 -8.58 -8.46 2.73
CA VAL A 128 -7.67 -7.84 1.78
C VAL A 128 -6.71 -8.94 1.35
N GLU A 129 -6.69 -9.28 0.06
CA GLU A 129 -5.61 -10.08 -0.48
C GLU A 129 -4.29 -9.31 -0.33
N VAL A 130 -3.22 -9.97 0.14
CA VAL A 130 -1.90 -9.35 0.17
C VAL A 130 -1.57 -8.85 -1.23
N ASN A 131 -1.21 -7.59 -1.36
CA ASN A 131 -0.93 -6.98 -2.66
C ASN A 131 0.36 -6.17 -2.63
N VAL A 132 1.02 -6.10 -3.79
CA VAL A 132 2.26 -5.36 -3.99
C VAL A 132 2.00 -4.24 -4.98
N TRP A 133 2.46 -3.05 -4.64
CA TRP A 133 2.38 -1.84 -5.45
C TRP A 133 3.77 -1.38 -5.84
N ASP A 134 3.88 -0.91 -7.08
CA ASP A 134 4.99 -0.09 -7.53
C ASP A 134 4.74 1.35 -7.06
N LEU A 135 5.66 1.90 -6.27
CA LEU A 135 5.54 3.22 -5.66
C LEU A 135 5.88 4.36 -6.64
N HIS A 136 6.64 4.08 -7.69
CA HIS A 136 6.95 5.08 -8.71
C HIS A 136 5.75 5.28 -9.64
N GLU A 137 5.21 4.17 -10.15
CA GLU A 137 4.06 4.19 -11.06
C GLU A 137 2.72 4.31 -10.32
N CYS A 138 2.71 4.14 -9.00
CA CYS A 138 1.51 4.11 -8.17
C CYS A 138 0.47 3.09 -8.66
N VAL A 139 0.93 1.92 -9.11
CA VAL A 139 0.08 0.84 -9.62
C VAL A 139 0.25 -0.46 -8.85
N LYS A 140 -0.86 -1.19 -8.70
CA LYS A 140 -0.85 -2.55 -8.16
C LYS A 140 -0.22 -3.50 -9.19
N ILE A 141 0.91 -4.10 -8.85
CA ILE A 141 1.62 -5.06 -9.72
C ILE A 141 1.27 -6.51 -9.39
N TRP A 142 0.78 -6.77 -8.19
CA TRP A 142 0.46 -8.12 -7.74
C TRP A 142 -0.63 -8.16 -6.67
N THR A 143 -1.42 -9.24 -6.69
CA THR A 143 -2.32 -9.64 -5.60
C THR A 143 -2.19 -11.14 -5.36
N ALA A 144 -2.24 -11.54 -4.09
CA ALA A 144 -2.28 -12.92 -3.65
C ALA A 144 -3.61 -13.52 -4.07
N LYS A 145 -3.60 -14.74 -4.61
CA LYS A 145 -4.87 -15.40 -4.93
C LYS A 145 -5.59 -15.77 -3.63
N SER A 146 -6.88 -15.51 -3.59
CA SER A 146 -7.78 -16.09 -2.58
C SER A 146 -7.65 -17.62 -2.54
N PRO A 147 -7.67 -18.24 -1.34
CA PRO A 147 -7.70 -19.69 -1.20
C PRO A 147 -8.87 -20.32 -1.97
N PRO A 148 -8.75 -21.57 -2.44
CA PRO A 148 -9.88 -22.30 -2.98
C PRO A 148 -11.02 -22.40 -1.96
N LYS A 149 -12.26 -22.46 -2.44
CA LYS A 149 -13.41 -22.83 -1.61
C LYS A 149 -13.19 -24.26 -1.07
N ASN A 150 -13.62 -24.53 0.15
CA ASN A 150 -13.59 -25.90 0.67
C ASN A 150 -14.64 -26.79 -0.01
N THR A 151 -14.66 -28.08 0.32
CA THR A 151 -15.62 -29.07 -0.23
C THR A 151 -17.09 -28.74 0.05
N LEU A 152 -17.37 -27.88 1.03
CA LEU A 152 -18.70 -27.39 1.37
C LEU A 152 -19.05 -26.06 0.65
N GLY A 153 -18.18 -25.58 -0.23
CA GLY A 153 -18.36 -24.30 -0.93
C GLY A 153 -18.17 -23.07 -0.04
N ILE A 154 -17.76 -23.25 1.22
CA ILE A 154 -17.53 -22.18 2.17
C ILE A 154 -16.15 -21.57 1.90
N PHE A 155 -16.13 -20.24 1.86
CA PHE A 155 -14.92 -19.44 1.73
C PHE A 155 -14.75 -18.63 3.00
N THR A 156 -13.63 -18.82 3.69
CA THR A 156 -13.22 -17.93 4.78
C THR A 156 -12.16 -16.99 4.21
N PRO A 157 -12.46 -15.70 4.03
CA PRO A 157 -11.47 -14.72 3.60
C PRO A 157 -10.28 -14.76 4.53
N THR A 158 -9.07 -14.90 3.97
CA THR A 158 -7.86 -14.82 4.79
C THR A 158 -7.71 -13.39 5.30
N CYS A 159 -7.50 -13.24 6.60
CA CYS A 159 -7.10 -11.97 7.20
C CYS A 159 -5.60 -12.00 7.42
N PHE A 160 -4.88 -11.07 6.79
CA PHE A 160 -3.45 -10.92 6.97
C PHE A 160 -3.17 -9.89 8.04
N THR A 161 -2.38 -10.27 9.03
CA THR A 161 -2.10 -9.46 10.23
C THR A 161 -0.69 -8.90 10.23
N SER A 162 0.23 -9.52 9.49
CA SER A 162 1.61 -9.05 9.33
C SER A 162 2.14 -9.48 7.95
N SER A 163 3.06 -8.69 7.41
CA SER A 163 3.72 -9.03 6.14
C SER A 163 5.08 -8.36 6.03
N THR A 164 6.00 -8.99 5.30
CA THR A 164 7.33 -8.45 5.03
C THR A 164 7.91 -9.02 3.74
N PHE A 165 8.81 -8.25 3.13
CA PHE A 165 9.72 -8.78 2.11
C PHE A 165 10.73 -9.72 2.77
N PHE A 166 11.06 -10.82 2.08
CA PHE A 166 11.94 -11.87 2.60
C PHE A 166 13.42 -11.49 2.48
N SER A 167 13.79 -10.78 1.41
CA SER A 167 15.17 -10.35 1.14
C SER A 167 15.22 -8.84 0.96
N LYS A 168 16.38 -8.26 1.27
CA LYS A 168 16.68 -6.84 0.99
C LYS A 168 16.88 -6.58 -0.50
N ASP A 169 17.42 -7.58 -1.21
CA ASP A 169 17.81 -7.45 -2.62
C ASP A 169 16.74 -7.99 -3.58
N ASP A 170 15.72 -8.67 -3.06
CA ASP A 170 14.70 -9.33 -3.86
C ASP A 170 13.29 -9.01 -3.32
N HIS A 171 12.62 -8.08 -4.01
CA HIS A 171 11.23 -7.69 -3.76
C HIS A 171 10.22 -8.75 -4.25
N CYS A 172 10.68 -9.80 -4.95
CA CYS A 172 9.80 -10.83 -5.48
C CYS A 172 9.42 -11.89 -4.44
N LYS A 173 10.10 -11.95 -3.28
CA LYS A 173 9.81 -12.93 -2.23
C LYS A 173 9.20 -12.25 -1.02
N LEU A 174 8.02 -12.70 -0.65
CA LEU A 174 7.19 -12.09 0.39
C LEU A 174 6.78 -13.15 1.41
N VAL A 175 6.70 -12.77 2.68
CA VAL A 175 6.10 -13.60 3.74
C VAL A 175 4.94 -12.83 4.36
N ALA A 176 3.83 -13.52 4.60
CA ALA A 176 2.67 -12.94 5.27
C ALA A 176 2.12 -13.88 6.35
N GLY A 177 1.84 -13.32 7.52
CA GLY A 177 1.18 -13.98 8.64
C GLY A 177 -0.33 -13.74 8.62
N THR A 178 -1.10 -14.75 8.99
CA THR A 178 -2.57 -14.70 9.04
C THR A 178 -3.11 -14.76 10.46
N ASP A 179 -4.37 -14.38 10.66
CA ASP A 179 -5.10 -14.57 11.92
C ASP A 179 -5.37 -16.04 12.27
N SER A 180 -5.24 -16.95 11.30
CA SER A 180 -5.37 -18.40 11.46
C SER A 180 -4.06 -19.11 11.79
N HIS A 181 -3.08 -18.41 12.35
CA HIS A 181 -1.77 -18.94 12.73
C HIS A 181 -0.98 -19.56 11.56
N GLN A 182 -1.21 -19.10 10.33
CA GLN A 182 -0.44 -19.54 9.16
C GLN A 182 0.60 -18.50 8.76
N VAL A 183 1.73 -18.99 8.25
CA VAL A 183 2.73 -18.19 7.55
C VAL A 183 2.74 -18.63 6.10
N ARG A 184 2.52 -17.69 5.18
CA ARG A 184 2.50 -17.94 3.74
C ARG A 184 3.71 -17.30 3.07
N LEU A 185 4.46 -18.09 2.32
CA LEU A 185 5.55 -17.63 1.47
C LEU A 185 5.03 -17.45 0.05
N TYR A 186 5.36 -16.32 -0.57
CA TYR A 186 5.00 -15.99 -1.94
C TYR A 186 6.26 -15.70 -2.74
N ASP A 187 6.30 -16.21 -3.97
CA ASP A 187 7.25 -15.82 -5.01
C ASP A 187 6.47 -15.18 -6.16
N ILE A 188 6.79 -13.93 -6.46
CA ILE A 188 6.09 -13.09 -7.44
C ILE A 188 6.95 -12.81 -8.68
N SER A 189 8.14 -13.40 -8.79
CA SER A 189 9.08 -13.22 -9.91
C SER A 189 8.47 -13.59 -11.27
N ASN A 190 7.65 -14.65 -11.28
CA ASN A 190 7.05 -15.18 -12.50
C ASN A 190 5.75 -14.47 -12.94
N LYS A 191 5.42 -13.33 -12.33
CA LYS A 191 4.21 -12.59 -12.69
C LYS A 191 4.48 -11.72 -13.92
N ARG A 192 4.05 -12.21 -15.08
CA ARG A 192 3.90 -11.41 -16.31
C ARG A 192 3.09 -10.16 -15.98
N LYS A 193 3.63 -8.97 -16.27
CA LYS A 193 2.93 -7.67 -16.21
C LYS A 193 1.53 -7.82 -16.83
N LYS A 194 0.49 -7.90 -16.00
CA LYS A 194 -0.88 -7.70 -16.46
C LYS A 194 -1.13 -6.20 -16.37
N SER A 195 -0.91 -5.51 -17.48
CA SER A 195 -1.42 -4.15 -17.64
C SER A 195 -2.94 -4.20 -17.52
N SER A 196 -3.47 -3.48 -16.54
CA SER A 196 -4.89 -3.22 -16.42
C SER A 196 -5.33 -2.35 -17.59
N LYS A 197 -5.91 -2.96 -18.63
CA LYS A 197 -6.85 -2.26 -19.51
C LYS A 197 -8.24 -2.64 -19.05
N GLU A 198 -8.85 -1.77 -18.25
CA GLU A 198 -10.29 -1.73 -18.12
C GLU A 198 -10.75 -0.47 -18.85
N HIS A 199 -11.60 -0.64 -19.88
CA HIS A 199 -12.75 0.21 -20.20
C HIS A 199 -13.46 -0.36 -21.45
N GLY A 200 -14.77 -0.56 -21.33
CA GLY A 200 -15.70 -0.44 -22.46
C GLY A 200 -16.29 -1.74 -23.01
N SER A 201 -17.40 -2.16 -22.42
CA SER A 201 -18.39 -3.08 -22.99
C SER A 201 -18.62 -2.89 -24.50
N LYS A 202 -18.53 -3.95 -25.31
CA LYS A 202 -19.34 -4.10 -26.54
C LYS A 202 -19.68 -5.58 -26.81
N LYS A 203 -20.98 -5.85 -26.67
CA LYS A 203 -21.84 -6.95 -27.16
C LYS A 203 -21.18 -8.19 -27.80
N VAL A 204 -21.45 -9.32 -27.16
CA VAL A 204 -21.39 -10.67 -27.72
C VAL A 204 -22.30 -10.76 -28.95
N LYS A 205 -21.75 -11.12 -30.12
CA LYS A 205 -22.52 -11.71 -31.22
C LYS A 205 -22.32 -13.22 -31.17
N SER A 206 -23.44 -13.95 -31.14
CA SER A 206 -23.51 -15.41 -31.06
C SER A 206 -22.80 -16.10 -32.23
N LYS A 207 -21.98 -17.12 -31.96
CA LYS A 207 -21.63 -18.16 -32.93
C LYS A 207 -22.42 -19.42 -32.60
N LYS A 208 -23.53 -19.62 -33.30
CA LYS A 208 -24.29 -20.88 -33.33
C LYS A 208 -23.46 -21.90 -34.12
N SER A 209 -22.78 -22.81 -33.44
CA SER A 209 -22.10 -23.95 -34.06
C SER A 209 -23.06 -25.14 -34.06
N ARG A 210 -23.65 -25.44 -35.22
CA ARG A 210 -24.29 -26.73 -35.47
C ARG A 210 -23.20 -27.72 -35.85
N LYS A 211 -23.12 -28.85 -35.14
CA LYS A 211 -22.42 -30.05 -35.63
C LYS A 211 -23.25 -31.29 -35.31
N ARG A 212 -23.13 -32.26 -36.23
CA ARG A 212 -23.67 -33.62 -36.30
C ARG A 212 -25.09 -33.78 -36.82
N LEU A 213 -25.18 -34.39 -38.00
CA LEU A 213 -25.75 -35.74 -38.11
C LEU A 213 -24.73 -36.62 -38.85
N GLU A 214 -24.41 -37.75 -38.21
CA GLU A 214 -23.78 -38.93 -38.82
C GLU A 214 -24.88 -39.79 -39.46
N GLY A 215 -24.50 -40.54 -40.49
CA GLY A 215 -25.28 -41.56 -41.20
C GLY A 215 -24.66 -41.71 -42.58
N GLY A 216 -24.04 -42.81 -42.98
CA GLY A 216 -24.25 -44.20 -42.61
C GLY A 216 -24.59 -44.94 -43.91
N ASP A 217 -23.53 -45.47 -44.53
CA ASP A 217 -23.38 -46.59 -45.48
C ASP A 217 -24.34 -46.80 -46.67
N TYR A 218 -23.70 -47.01 -47.83
CA TYR A 218 -24.22 -47.69 -49.02
C TYR A 218 -24.05 -49.21 -48.87
#